data_AF-A0A5C5YMK7-F1
#
_entry.id   AF-A0A5C5YMK7-F1
#
_cell.length_a   1.000
_cell.length_b   1.000
_cell.length_c   1.000
_cell.angle_alpha   90.00
_cell.angle_beta   90.00
_cell.angle_gamma   90.00
#
_symmetry.space_group_name_H-M   'P 1'
#
loop_
_entity.id
_entity.type
_entity.pdbx_description
1 polymer ?
#
loop_
_entity_poly.entity_id
_entity_poly.type
_entity_poly.pdbx_seq_one_letter_code
_entity_poly.pdbx_strand_id
1 'polypeptide(L)'
;MPPFDPKTLHDGETTDAAPAAVVAVEEPPKRKRRTAKKTPQRAETGAGDHVDEILHEESLREKRRIVAAHAVLNRLADRNQDAANCQRLDIDPEEWRLVAAVFDDVRNEPELRRVISSRQGVLQAIANGATREEISAAETALAEAVRAENEAAATVDDLAGVEAGPVLLQQIQRLEARLAGLRKTRAEAQSHLNRARSQFAMVCSRAPKELQRRRDEGVADVHRSEEGVRLQVLDRKIDGIRSRWASGRVYKWAHEATSGAWWCFLARECPAAIVTGGRHGPGRHIDATVIEEFRRDQVQRVLPELLAEADELRPRVAAMLEEAEAPVHAWAATGCLTLEML
;
A
#
# COMPACT_ATOMS: atom_id res chain seq x y z
N MET A 1 -18.59 -55.80 3.04
CA MET A 1 -18.05 -55.43 4.37
C MET A 1 -19.19 -55.55 5.38
N PRO A 2 -18.97 -56.14 6.57
CA PRO A 2 -20.01 -56.37 7.57
C PRO A 2 -20.40 -55.07 8.31
N PRO A 3 -21.57 -55.02 8.98
CA PRO A 3 -22.04 -53.82 9.69
C PRO A 3 -21.41 -53.72 11.09
N PHE A 4 -21.16 -52.47 11.51
CA PHE A 4 -20.57 -52.11 12.81
C PHE A 4 -21.69 -52.07 13.87
N ASP A 5 -21.48 -52.75 15.00
CA ASP A 5 -22.38 -52.79 16.15
C ASP A 5 -21.82 -51.87 17.28
N PRO A 6 -22.60 -50.92 17.83
CA PRO A 6 -22.12 -49.98 18.83
C PRO A 6 -22.60 -50.40 20.22
N LYS A 7 -21.72 -51.00 21.04
CA LYS A 7 -21.77 -50.98 22.53
C LYS A 7 -20.63 -51.76 23.19
N THR A 8 -19.66 -51.02 23.71
CA THR A 8 -18.93 -51.24 24.97
C THR A 8 -18.35 -49.86 25.33
N LEU A 9 -18.87 -49.10 26.32
CA LEU A 9 -18.74 -49.26 27.79
C LEU A 9 -17.26 -49.50 28.16
N HIS A 10 -16.60 -48.80 29.07
CA HIS A 10 -16.98 -47.79 30.07
C HIS A 10 -15.66 -47.20 30.64
N ASP A 11 -15.74 -45.95 31.09
CA ASP A 11 -15.24 -45.42 32.38
C ASP A 11 -13.76 -45.14 32.71
N GLY A 12 -13.64 -44.00 33.40
CA GLY A 12 -12.62 -43.65 34.39
C GLY A 12 -11.44 -42.88 33.79
N GLU A 13 -10.98 -41.74 34.28
CA GLU A 13 -11.16 -41.09 35.58
C GLU A 13 -10.96 -39.57 35.44
N THR A 14 -11.65 -38.88 36.33
CA THR A 14 -11.49 -37.52 36.83
C THR A 14 -10.08 -37.16 37.30
N THR A 15 -9.67 -35.91 37.08
CA THR A 15 -8.91 -34.99 37.98
C THR A 15 -8.44 -33.81 37.11
N ASP A 16 -8.36 -32.57 37.52
CA ASP A 16 -8.87 -31.81 38.65
C ASP A 16 -8.69 -30.34 38.22
N ALA A 17 -9.55 -29.48 38.73
CA ALA A 17 -9.49 -28.06 38.45
C ALA A 17 -8.41 -27.34 39.28
N ALA A 18 -7.89 -26.25 38.70
CA ALA A 18 -7.36 -25.05 39.37
C ALA A 18 -5.96 -25.19 40.04
N PRO A 19 -5.16 -24.10 40.19
CA PRO A 19 -5.65 -22.76 40.49
C PRO A 19 -4.97 -21.54 39.88
N ALA A 20 -5.72 -20.45 39.98
CA ALA A 20 -5.30 -19.07 39.89
C ALA A 20 -4.15 -18.75 40.85
N ALA A 21 -3.10 -18.12 40.33
CA ALA A 21 -2.04 -17.53 41.13
C ALA A 21 -2.49 -16.15 41.62
N VAL A 22 -2.98 -16.13 42.86
CA VAL A 22 -3.01 -14.96 43.74
C VAL A 22 -1.58 -14.75 44.24
N VAL A 23 -0.92 -13.66 43.83
CA VAL A 23 0.32 -13.23 44.50
C VAL A 23 -0.09 -12.33 45.66
N ALA A 24 -0.05 -12.92 46.84
CA ALA A 24 -0.24 -12.27 48.10
C ALA A 24 0.95 -11.36 48.44
N VAL A 25 0.58 -10.23 49.01
CA VAL A 25 1.37 -9.25 49.75
C VAL A 25 2.24 -9.94 50.79
N GLU A 26 3.57 -9.85 50.66
CA GLU A 26 4.49 -10.06 51.79
C GLU A 26 4.65 -8.74 52.55
N GLU A 27 4.15 -8.71 53.79
CA GLU A 27 4.49 -7.68 54.77
C GLU A 27 5.98 -7.79 55.17
N PRO A 28 6.75 -6.70 55.15
CA PRO A 28 8.11 -6.72 55.64
C PRO A 28 8.17 -6.65 57.19
N PRO A 29 9.24 -7.17 57.81
CA PRO A 29 9.35 -7.26 59.26
C PRO A 29 9.51 -5.88 59.92
N LYS A 30 8.70 -5.64 60.96
CA LYS A 30 8.83 -4.50 61.87
C LYS A 30 10.17 -4.52 62.60
N ARG A 31 11.11 -3.62 62.25
CA ARG A 31 12.23 -3.26 63.13
C ARG A 31 12.53 -1.76 63.14
N LYS A 32 12.24 -1.19 64.31
CA LYS A 32 12.85 -0.04 65.01
C LYS A 32 13.01 1.29 64.24
N ARG A 33 12.16 2.24 64.66
CA ARG A 33 12.34 3.69 64.60
C ARG A 33 13.83 4.08 64.62
N ARG A 34 14.32 4.61 63.51
CA ARG A 34 15.42 5.57 63.49
C ARG A 34 14.88 6.87 62.92
N THR A 35 15.12 7.91 63.72
CA THR A 35 14.81 9.31 63.52
C THR A 35 15.07 9.79 62.10
N ALA A 36 14.13 10.58 61.60
CA ALA A 36 14.22 11.33 60.36
C ALA A 36 15.55 12.08 60.27
N LYS A 37 16.41 11.65 59.33
CA LYS A 37 17.49 12.50 58.82
C LYS A 37 16.96 13.07 57.52
N LYS A 38 16.60 14.35 57.57
CA LYS A 38 16.19 15.20 56.45
C LYS A 38 17.28 15.09 55.37
N THR A 39 17.05 14.28 54.34
CA THR A 39 17.82 14.35 53.09
C THR A 39 17.44 15.68 52.43
N PRO A 40 18.40 16.51 52.01
CA PRO A 40 18.04 17.68 51.24
C PRO A 40 17.44 17.18 49.93
N GLN A 41 16.20 17.59 49.64
CA GLN A 41 15.67 17.60 48.28
C GLN A 41 16.70 18.39 47.46
N ARG A 42 17.52 17.66 46.71
CA ARG A 42 18.31 18.23 45.64
C ARG A 42 17.27 18.64 44.60
N ALA A 43 17.19 19.93 44.33
CA ALA A 43 16.42 20.46 43.22
C ALA A 43 16.99 19.84 41.93
N GLU A 44 16.36 18.77 41.45
CA GLU A 44 16.50 18.28 40.08
C GLU A 44 15.47 19.03 39.22
N THR A 45 15.69 20.32 39.06
CA THR A 45 14.97 21.18 38.10
C THR A 45 16.01 22.15 37.56
N GLY A 46 16.55 21.88 36.37
CA GLY A 46 17.49 22.77 35.69
C GLY A 46 18.58 22.07 34.86
N ALA A 47 18.86 20.78 35.10
CA ALA A 47 19.85 20.05 34.29
C ALA A 47 19.25 19.37 33.06
N GLY A 48 17.99 18.90 33.13
CA GLY A 48 17.26 18.36 31.98
C GLY A 48 16.98 19.45 30.93
N ASP A 49 16.44 20.58 31.39
CA ASP A 49 16.08 21.71 30.53
C ASP A 49 17.28 22.27 29.75
N HIS A 50 18.48 22.34 30.34
CA HIS A 50 19.69 22.80 29.63
C HIS A 50 20.26 21.77 28.65
N VAL A 51 20.12 20.47 28.92
CA VAL A 51 20.55 19.43 27.96
C VAL A 51 19.61 19.41 26.75
N ASP A 52 18.30 19.55 26.97
CA ASP A 52 17.31 19.62 25.90
C ASP A 52 17.50 20.89 25.04
N GLU A 53 17.86 22.02 25.66
CA GLU A 53 18.19 23.28 24.96
C GLU A 53 19.44 23.15 24.08
N ILE A 54 20.51 22.52 24.58
CA ILE A 54 21.73 22.28 23.81
C ILE A 54 21.46 21.34 22.63
N LEU A 55 20.74 20.23 22.86
CA LEU A 55 20.37 19.29 21.80
C LEU A 55 19.48 19.94 20.74
N HIS A 56 18.57 20.82 21.15
CA HIS A 56 17.74 21.60 20.25
C HIS A 56 18.56 22.57 19.39
N GLU A 57 19.50 23.31 19.98
CA GLU A 57 20.40 24.18 19.23
C GLU A 57 21.28 23.44 18.23
N GLU A 58 21.84 22.29 18.62
CA GLU A 58 22.65 21.46 17.73
C GLU A 58 21.82 20.94 16.55
N SER A 59 20.59 20.48 16.82
CA SER A 59 19.64 20.07 15.78
C SER A 59 19.33 21.22 14.80
N LEU A 60 19.09 22.43 15.31
CA LEU A 60 18.83 23.61 14.47
C LEU A 60 20.05 24.00 13.62
N ARG A 61 21.26 23.91 14.17
CA ARG A 61 22.50 24.17 13.42
C ARG A 61 22.65 23.17 12.27
N GLU A 62 22.36 21.90 12.52
CA GLU A 62 22.42 20.86 11.50
C GLU A 62 21.38 21.06 10.40
N LYS A 63 20.12 21.35 10.76
CA LYS A 63 19.06 21.68 9.79
C LYS A 63 19.46 22.87 8.89
N ARG A 64 20.05 23.92 9.48
CA ARG A 64 20.55 25.08 8.72
C ARG A 64 21.67 24.71 7.75
N ARG A 65 22.59 23.82 8.13
CA ARG A 65 23.65 23.32 7.24
C ARG A 65 23.08 22.56 6.06
N ILE A 66 22.13 21.66 6.30
CA ILE A 66 21.47 20.89 5.24
C ILE A 66 20.77 21.83 4.25
N VAL A 67 19.99 22.79 4.76
CA VAL A 67 19.32 23.82 3.92
C VAL A 67 20.34 24.61 3.11
N ALA A 68 21.43 25.07 3.73
CA ALA A 68 22.46 25.84 3.04
C ALA A 68 23.16 25.01 1.94
N ALA A 69 23.43 23.72 2.19
CA ALA A 69 24.02 22.82 1.19
C ALA A 69 23.06 22.58 0.01
N HIS A 70 21.76 22.40 0.26
CA HIS A 70 20.75 22.31 -0.80
C HIS A 70 20.61 23.61 -1.61
N ALA A 71 20.75 24.78 -0.97
CA ALA A 71 20.76 26.07 -1.65
C ALA A 71 21.98 26.21 -2.58
N VAL A 72 23.16 25.78 -2.12
CA VAL A 72 24.37 25.70 -2.95
C VAL A 72 24.15 24.75 -4.14
N LEU A 73 23.57 23.57 -3.92
CA LEU A 73 23.26 22.63 -5.00
C LEU A 73 22.29 23.20 -6.02
N ASN A 74 21.28 23.97 -5.61
CA ASN A 74 20.37 24.64 -6.54
C ASN A 74 21.14 25.65 -7.42
N ARG A 75 21.97 26.51 -6.80
CA ARG A 75 22.80 27.47 -7.56
C ARG A 75 23.80 26.79 -8.49
N LEU A 76 24.39 25.66 -8.07
CA LEU A 76 25.29 24.87 -8.91
C LEU A 76 24.54 24.21 -10.07
N ALA A 77 23.33 23.72 -9.84
CA ALA A 77 22.45 23.16 -10.88
C ALA A 77 22.07 24.22 -11.93
N ASP A 78 21.81 25.45 -11.50
CA ASP A 78 21.48 26.55 -12.41
C ASP A 78 22.71 27.01 -13.22
N ARG A 79 23.87 27.17 -12.56
CA ARG A 79 25.13 27.58 -13.22
C ARG A 79 25.64 26.52 -14.19
N ASN A 80 25.38 25.25 -13.92
CA ASN A 80 25.88 24.12 -14.69
C ASN A 80 24.72 23.33 -15.33
N GLN A 81 23.81 24.01 -16.03
CA GLN A 81 22.66 23.38 -16.71
C GLN A 81 23.06 22.17 -17.58
N ASP A 82 24.26 22.21 -18.18
CA ASP A 82 24.87 21.10 -18.93
C ASP A 82 26.01 20.41 -18.15
N ALA A 83 25.88 20.25 -16.82
CA ALA A 83 26.92 19.65 -15.97
C ALA A 83 27.42 18.29 -16.49
N ALA A 84 26.58 17.52 -17.17
CA ALA A 84 26.94 16.26 -17.81
C ALA A 84 28.05 16.43 -18.88
N ASN A 85 28.07 17.56 -19.59
CA ASN A 85 28.98 17.86 -20.70
C ASN A 85 30.10 18.85 -20.33
N CYS A 86 30.00 19.56 -19.21
CA CYS A 86 31.05 20.49 -18.75
C CYS A 86 32.34 19.74 -18.42
N GLN A 87 33.51 20.14 -18.90
CA GLN A 87 34.76 19.46 -18.52
C GLN A 87 35.13 19.71 -17.05
N ARG A 88 34.75 20.87 -16.50
CA ARG A 88 35.05 21.28 -15.13
C ARG A 88 33.85 22.00 -14.52
N LEU A 89 33.55 21.74 -13.25
CA LEU A 89 32.53 22.45 -12.50
C LEU A 89 33.07 23.79 -11.99
N ASP A 90 32.29 24.84 -12.14
CA ASP A 90 32.53 26.12 -11.47
C ASP A 90 32.05 26.04 -10.03
N ILE A 91 32.96 25.76 -9.09
CA ILE A 91 32.67 25.61 -7.66
C ILE A 91 33.72 26.27 -6.78
N ASP A 92 33.23 27.06 -5.81
CA ASP A 92 34.09 27.68 -4.81
C ASP A 92 34.52 26.68 -3.72
N PRO A 93 35.71 26.83 -3.11
CA PRO A 93 36.16 25.94 -2.03
C PRO A 93 35.22 25.89 -0.83
N GLU A 94 34.51 26.98 -0.53
CA GLU A 94 33.53 27.02 0.57
C GLU A 94 32.25 26.26 0.21
N GLU A 95 31.77 26.38 -1.03
CA GLU A 95 30.65 25.60 -1.55
C GLU A 95 30.97 24.10 -1.54
N TRP A 96 32.19 23.73 -1.94
CA TRP A 96 32.68 22.36 -1.88
C TRP A 96 32.66 21.82 -0.45
N ARG A 97 33.20 22.57 0.52
CA ARG A 97 33.21 22.15 1.94
C ARG A 97 31.80 21.96 2.49
N LEU A 98 30.88 22.86 2.15
CA LEU A 98 29.50 22.78 2.64
C LEU A 98 28.77 21.57 2.08
N VAL A 99 28.90 21.30 0.78
CA VAL A 99 28.28 20.13 0.14
C VAL A 99 28.93 18.84 0.65
N ALA A 100 30.26 18.76 0.71
CA ALA A 100 30.96 17.56 1.19
C ALA A 100 30.69 17.25 2.68
N ALA A 101 30.35 18.26 3.49
CA ALA A 101 30.00 18.07 4.90
C ALA A 101 28.59 17.49 5.11
N VAL A 102 27.68 17.68 4.15
CA VAL A 102 26.28 17.23 4.24
C VAL A 102 26.03 15.97 3.41
N PHE A 103 26.73 15.82 2.29
CA PHE A 103 26.57 14.71 1.36
C PHE A 103 27.80 13.81 1.41
N ASP A 104 27.74 12.77 2.25
CA ASP A 104 28.81 11.78 2.49
C ASP A 104 29.36 11.13 1.20
N ASP A 105 28.54 11.10 0.16
CA ASP A 105 28.82 10.50 -1.15
C ASP A 105 29.62 11.44 -2.08
N VAL A 106 29.91 12.67 -1.66
CA VAL A 106 30.64 13.68 -2.46
C VAL A 106 32.07 13.82 -1.95
N ARG A 107 33.00 13.10 -2.57
CA ARG A 107 34.44 13.08 -2.26
C ARG A 107 35.29 13.67 -3.39
N ASN A 108 34.76 13.67 -4.61
CA ASN A 108 35.44 14.18 -5.81
C ASN A 108 34.48 14.89 -6.77
N GLU A 109 35.05 15.65 -7.72
CA GLU A 109 34.28 16.45 -8.68
C GLU A 109 33.32 15.61 -9.56
N PRO A 110 33.67 14.38 -10.02
CA PRO A 110 32.72 13.50 -10.71
C PRO A 110 31.50 13.10 -9.87
N GLU A 111 31.66 12.83 -8.58
CA GLU A 111 30.53 12.53 -7.68
C GLU A 111 29.63 13.76 -7.49
N LEU A 112 30.23 14.93 -7.26
CA LEU A 112 29.49 16.18 -7.18
C LEU A 112 28.66 16.43 -8.46
N ARG A 113 29.24 16.16 -9.64
CA ARG A 113 28.52 16.28 -10.91
C ARG A 113 27.30 15.38 -10.97
N ARG A 114 27.40 14.13 -10.51
CA ARG A 114 26.25 13.22 -10.42
C ARG A 114 25.18 13.76 -9.47
N VAL A 115 25.58 14.34 -8.34
CA VAL A 115 24.65 14.98 -7.41
C VAL A 115 23.97 16.18 -8.04
N ILE A 116 24.69 17.05 -8.77
CA ILE A 116 24.12 18.18 -9.51
C ILE A 116 23.14 17.72 -10.59
N SER A 117 23.51 16.75 -11.42
CA SER A 117 22.60 16.21 -12.45
C SER A 117 21.36 15.53 -11.84
N SER A 118 21.55 14.79 -10.74
CA SER A 118 20.42 14.24 -10.00
C SER A 118 19.53 15.33 -9.42
N ARG A 119 20.12 16.44 -8.96
CA ARG A 119 19.39 17.58 -8.41
C ARG A 119 18.58 18.31 -9.49
N GLN A 120 19.14 18.50 -10.67
CA GLN A 120 18.42 19.02 -11.84
C GLN A 120 17.21 18.15 -12.17
N GLY A 121 17.36 16.83 -12.14
CA GLY A 121 16.24 15.89 -12.32
C GLY A 121 15.11 16.09 -11.29
N VAL A 122 15.46 16.30 -10.02
CA VAL A 122 14.48 16.59 -8.96
C VAL A 122 13.79 17.94 -9.17
N LEU A 123 14.54 19.00 -9.49
CA LEU A 123 13.97 20.33 -9.75
C LEU A 123 13.05 20.31 -10.97
N GLN A 124 13.43 19.59 -12.03
CA GLN A 124 12.59 19.42 -13.21
C GLN A 124 11.33 18.61 -12.90
N ALA A 125 11.43 17.56 -12.07
CA ALA A 125 10.26 16.81 -11.62
C ALA A 125 9.30 17.71 -10.85
N ILE A 126 9.79 18.53 -9.92
CA ILE A 126 8.99 19.50 -9.17
C ILE A 126 8.34 20.52 -10.13
N ALA A 127 9.10 21.07 -11.08
CA ALA A 127 8.58 22.01 -12.08
C ALA A 127 7.51 21.38 -12.98
N ASN A 128 7.60 20.06 -13.23
CA ASN A 128 6.58 19.29 -13.96
C ASN A 128 5.39 18.88 -13.09
N GLY A 129 5.28 19.36 -11.84
CA GLY A 129 4.16 19.05 -10.97
C GLY A 129 4.28 17.71 -10.26
N ALA A 130 5.49 17.26 -9.88
CA ALA A 130 5.68 16.05 -9.07
C ALA A 130 5.17 16.24 -7.62
N THR A 131 3.86 16.44 -7.47
CA THR A 131 3.13 16.67 -6.22
C THR A 131 2.12 15.54 -5.99
N ARG A 132 1.61 15.42 -4.76
CA ARG A 132 0.49 14.49 -4.46
C ARG A 132 -0.76 14.89 -5.21
N GLU A 133 -1.00 16.19 -5.35
CA GLU A 133 -2.15 16.73 -6.08
C GLU A 133 -2.19 16.20 -7.52
N GLU A 134 -1.05 16.17 -8.20
CA GLU A 134 -0.95 15.60 -9.55
C GLU A 134 -1.19 14.08 -9.57
N ILE A 135 -0.71 13.36 -8.55
CA ILE A 135 -1.02 11.93 -8.40
C ILE A 135 -2.53 11.73 -8.18
N SER A 136 -3.15 12.50 -7.30
CA SER A 136 -4.58 12.43 -6.99
C SER A 136 -5.44 12.78 -8.21
N ALA A 137 -5.04 13.81 -8.97
CA ALA A 137 -5.68 14.17 -10.22
C ALA A 137 -5.57 13.05 -11.26
N ALA A 138 -4.40 12.44 -11.40
CA ALA A 138 -4.18 11.31 -12.30
C ALA A 138 -4.94 10.04 -11.86
N GLU A 139 -5.06 9.78 -10.56
CA GLU A 139 -5.87 8.69 -10.00
C GLU A 139 -7.36 8.90 -10.29
N THR A 140 -7.84 10.13 -10.13
CA THR A 140 -9.23 10.51 -10.44
C THR A 140 -9.52 10.33 -11.93
N ALA A 141 -8.65 10.85 -12.80
CA ALA A 141 -8.80 10.70 -14.26
C ALA A 141 -8.79 9.22 -14.70
N LEU A 142 -7.94 8.38 -14.08
CA LEU A 142 -7.92 6.95 -14.34
C LEU A 142 -9.22 6.28 -13.86
N ALA A 143 -9.73 6.63 -12.68
CA ALA A 143 -10.98 6.08 -12.16
C ALA A 143 -12.18 6.43 -13.05
N GLU A 144 -12.24 7.67 -13.56
CA GLU A 144 -13.25 8.11 -14.52
C GLU A 144 -13.14 7.33 -15.85
N ALA A 145 -11.92 7.16 -16.38
CA ALA A 145 -11.70 6.40 -17.60
C ALA A 145 -12.11 4.91 -17.46
N VAL A 146 -11.81 4.29 -16.31
CA VAL A 146 -12.23 2.92 -15.99
C VAL A 146 -13.74 2.82 -15.87
N ARG A 147 -14.40 3.79 -15.21
CA ARG A 147 -15.86 3.84 -15.11
C ARG A 147 -16.51 3.93 -16.49
N ALA A 148 -16.05 4.86 -17.32
CA ALA A 148 -16.57 5.04 -18.68
C ALA A 148 -16.36 3.78 -19.54
N GLU A 149 -15.21 3.10 -19.43
CA GLU A 149 -14.97 1.82 -20.11
C GLU A 149 -15.95 0.74 -19.65
N ASN A 150 -16.16 0.59 -18.34
CA ASN A 150 -17.05 -0.42 -17.77
C ASN A 150 -18.51 -0.19 -18.16
N GLU A 151 -18.99 1.05 -18.14
CA GLU A 151 -20.34 1.42 -18.58
C GLU A 151 -20.56 1.08 -20.07
N ALA A 152 -19.57 1.40 -20.91
CA ALA A 152 -19.63 1.06 -22.34
C ALA A 152 -19.58 -0.46 -22.57
N ALA A 153 -18.78 -1.20 -21.79
CA ALA A 153 -18.67 -2.65 -21.88
C ALA A 153 -19.98 -3.34 -21.48
N ALA A 154 -20.61 -2.93 -20.37
CA ALA A 154 -21.89 -3.45 -19.95
C ALA A 154 -22.97 -3.24 -21.02
N THR A 155 -22.98 -2.07 -21.67
CA THR A 155 -23.92 -1.78 -22.76
C THR A 155 -23.71 -2.72 -23.97
N VAL A 156 -22.47 -3.10 -24.27
CA VAL A 156 -22.16 -4.06 -25.35
C VAL A 156 -22.61 -5.46 -24.97
N ASP A 157 -22.34 -5.90 -23.74
CA ASP A 157 -22.74 -7.21 -23.23
C ASP A 157 -24.27 -7.38 -23.21
N ASP A 158 -25.01 -6.35 -22.81
CA ASP A 158 -26.48 -6.34 -22.82
C ASP A 158 -27.06 -6.51 -24.24
N LEU A 159 -26.38 -5.95 -25.24
CA LEU A 159 -26.81 -6.02 -26.65
C LEU A 159 -26.38 -7.32 -27.34
N ALA A 160 -25.33 -7.99 -26.86
CA ALA A 160 -24.82 -9.23 -27.45
C ALA A 160 -25.77 -10.43 -27.25
N GLY A 161 -26.70 -10.36 -26.29
CA GLY A 161 -27.69 -11.40 -25.99
C GLY A 161 -28.99 -11.33 -26.81
N VAL A 162 -29.14 -10.33 -27.68
CA VAL A 162 -30.38 -10.11 -28.46
C VAL A 162 -30.21 -10.62 -29.89
N GLU A 163 -31.22 -11.28 -30.47
CA GLU A 163 -31.20 -11.63 -31.91
C GLU A 163 -31.05 -10.35 -32.74
N ALA A 164 -29.85 -10.15 -33.28
CA ALA A 164 -29.45 -8.87 -33.85
C ALA A 164 -29.91 -8.75 -35.31
N GLY A 165 -30.91 -7.91 -35.54
CA GLY A 165 -31.18 -7.35 -36.87
C GLY A 165 -30.04 -6.42 -37.35
N PRO A 166 -30.01 -6.02 -38.64
CA PRO A 166 -28.91 -5.25 -39.22
C PRO A 166 -28.65 -3.89 -38.55
N VAL A 167 -29.68 -3.28 -37.94
CA VAL A 167 -29.57 -2.03 -37.18
C VAL A 167 -28.83 -2.23 -35.85
N LEU A 168 -29.13 -3.33 -35.14
CA LEU A 168 -28.45 -3.69 -33.88
C LEU A 168 -26.97 -4.00 -34.13
N LEU A 169 -26.64 -4.69 -35.23
CA LEU A 169 -25.25 -4.95 -35.62
C LEU A 169 -24.46 -3.65 -35.86
N GLN A 170 -25.04 -2.64 -36.52
CA GLN A 170 -24.39 -1.34 -36.68
C GLN A 170 -24.20 -0.61 -35.34
N GLN A 171 -25.14 -0.75 -34.40
CA GLN A 171 -25.00 -0.16 -33.06
C GLN A 171 -23.89 -0.83 -32.26
N ILE A 172 -23.82 -2.16 -32.28
CA ILE A 172 -22.74 -2.93 -31.64
C ILE A 172 -21.37 -2.51 -32.20
N GLN A 173 -21.20 -2.44 -33.52
CA GLN A 173 -19.95 -2.00 -34.14
C GLN A 173 -19.52 -0.58 -33.72
N ARG A 174 -20.49 0.36 -33.59
CA ARG A 174 -20.21 1.72 -33.10
C ARG A 174 -19.78 1.72 -31.63
N LEU A 175 -20.43 0.90 -30.80
CA LEU A 175 -20.07 0.76 -29.39
C LEU A 175 -18.70 0.09 -29.21
N GLU A 176 -18.38 -0.94 -30.00
CA GLU A 176 -17.07 -1.57 -30.02
C GLU A 176 -15.96 -0.57 -30.41
N ALA A 177 -16.20 0.28 -31.42
CA ALA A 177 -15.28 1.34 -31.79
C ALA A 177 -15.10 2.38 -30.67
N ARG A 178 -16.19 2.77 -30.01
CA ARG A 178 -16.14 3.65 -28.83
C ARG A 178 -15.36 3.01 -27.68
N LEU A 179 -15.55 1.72 -27.44
CA LEU A 179 -14.88 0.96 -26.38
C LEU A 179 -13.37 0.83 -26.65
N ALA A 180 -12.97 0.65 -27.90
CA ALA A 180 -11.56 0.73 -28.30
C ALA A 180 -10.95 2.12 -28.01
N GLY A 181 -11.71 3.20 -28.27
CA GLY A 181 -11.32 4.56 -27.90
C GLY A 181 -11.15 4.75 -26.39
N LEU A 182 -12.10 4.27 -25.59
CA LEU A 182 -12.06 4.36 -24.12
C LEU A 182 -10.89 3.57 -23.53
N ARG A 183 -10.58 2.38 -24.07
CA ARG A 183 -9.38 1.61 -23.70
C ARG A 183 -8.10 2.39 -23.93
N LYS A 184 -8.01 3.14 -25.04
CA LYS A 184 -6.87 4.01 -25.31
C LYS A 184 -6.78 5.15 -24.29
N THR A 185 -7.89 5.82 -23.99
CA THR A 185 -7.94 6.88 -22.95
C THR A 185 -7.53 6.35 -21.58
N ARG A 186 -8.00 5.15 -21.19
CA ARG A 186 -7.56 4.49 -19.96
C ARG A 186 -6.06 4.21 -19.95
N ALA A 187 -5.50 3.71 -21.06
CA ALA A 187 -4.07 3.44 -21.18
C ALA A 187 -3.24 4.72 -21.07
N GLU A 188 -3.70 5.82 -21.65
CA GLU A 188 -3.10 7.15 -21.52
C GLU A 188 -3.16 7.62 -20.05
N ALA A 189 -4.33 7.60 -19.41
CA ALA A 189 -4.50 7.97 -18.00
C ALA A 189 -3.60 7.14 -17.07
N GLN A 190 -3.49 5.82 -17.32
CA GLN A 190 -2.59 4.94 -16.57
C GLN A 190 -1.12 5.31 -16.76
N SER A 191 -0.73 5.66 -17.98
CA SER A 191 0.63 6.11 -18.29
C SER A 191 0.96 7.43 -17.57
N HIS A 192 0.02 8.37 -17.57
CA HIS A 192 0.12 9.63 -16.81
C HIS A 192 0.29 9.37 -15.31
N LEU A 193 -0.55 8.53 -14.72
CA LEU A 193 -0.44 8.15 -13.31
C LEU A 193 0.93 7.51 -12.99
N ASN A 194 1.39 6.58 -13.82
CA ASN A 194 2.69 5.93 -13.63
C ASN A 194 3.84 6.94 -13.71
N ARG A 195 3.75 7.93 -14.60
CA ARG A 195 4.73 9.01 -14.71
C ARG A 195 4.73 9.89 -13.46
N ALA A 196 3.56 10.35 -13.01
CA ALA A 196 3.42 11.17 -11.80
C ALA A 196 3.99 10.45 -10.57
N ARG A 197 3.65 9.17 -10.37
CA ARG A 197 4.20 8.33 -9.30
C ARG A 197 5.71 8.17 -9.39
N SER A 198 6.26 7.98 -10.59
CA SER A 198 7.70 7.81 -10.79
C SER A 198 8.48 9.09 -10.48
N GLN A 199 7.96 10.24 -10.94
CA GLN A 199 8.54 11.55 -10.64
C GLN A 199 8.49 11.85 -9.15
N PHE A 200 7.38 11.54 -8.49
CA PHE A 200 7.25 11.74 -7.07
C PHE A 200 8.15 10.81 -6.23
N ALA A 201 8.24 9.52 -6.62
CA ALA A 201 9.17 8.59 -5.98
C ALA A 201 10.63 9.05 -6.11
N MET A 202 10.99 9.65 -7.24
CA MET A 202 12.29 10.28 -7.43
C MET A 202 12.51 11.42 -6.42
N VAL A 203 11.55 12.32 -6.25
CA VAL A 203 11.62 13.41 -5.26
C VAL A 203 11.78 12.84 -3.84
N CYS A 204 10.98 11.84 -3.47
CA CYS A 204 11.05 11.19 -2.16
C CYS A 204 12.42 10.58 -1.87
N SER A 205 12.97 9.82 -2.82
CA SER A 205 14.28 9.16 -2.68
C SER A 205 15.46 10.15 -2.53
N ARG A 206 15.24 11.42 -2.85
CA ARG A 206 16.24 12.50 -2.81
C ARG A 206 15.97 13.53 -1.72
N ALA A 207 14.92 13.34 -0.93
CA ALA A 207 14.67 14.15 0.25
C ALA A 207 15.77 13.93 1.31
N PRO A 208 16.01 14.87 2.22
CA PRO A 208 16.83 14.66 3.41
C PRO A 208 16.47 13.36 4.15
N LYS A 209 17.48 12.60 4.61
CA LYS A 209 17.31 11.28 5.25
C LYS A 209 16.24 11.28 6.35
N GLU A 210 16.16 12.36 7.12
CA GLU A 210 15.18 12.51 8.20
C GLU A 210 13.72 12.57 7.68
N LEU A 211 13.48 13.30 6.57
CA LEU A 211 12.16 13.35 5.94
C LEU A 211 11.79 12.01 5.32
N GLN A 212 12.76 11.30 4.72
CA GLN A 212 12.56 9.94 4.23
C GLN A 212 12.15 8.99 5.36
N ARG A 213 12.88 9.02 6.48
CA ARG A 213 12.57 8.19 7.65
C ARG A 213 11.16 8.43 8.16
N ARG A 214 10.77 9.69 8.38
CA ARG A 214 9.43 10.04 8.87
C ARG A 214 8.33 9.61 7.90
N ARG A 215 8.55 9.77 6.60
CA ARG A 215 7.66 9.25 5.56
C ARG A 215 7.52 7.74 5.66
N ASP A 216 8.64 7.02 5.68
CA ASP A 216 8.64 5.56 5.65
C ASP A 216 8.03 4.97 6.93
N GLU A 217 8.26 5.60 8.08
CA GLU A 217 7.59 5.30 9.35
C GLU A 217 6.08 5.53 9.25
N GLY A 218 5.66 6.70 8.77
CA GLY A 218 4.25 7.02 8.57
C GLY A 218 3.55 6.04 7.61
N VAL A 219 4.15 5.74 6.46
CA VAL A 219 3.64 4.76 5.49
C VAL A 219 3.53 3.37 6.12
N ALA A 220 4.52 2.96 6.91
CA ALA A 220 4.47 1.70 7.64
C ALA A 220 3.34 1.67 8.68
N ASP A 221 3.09 2.79 9.37
CA ASP A 221 1.97 2.93 10.31
C ASP A 221 0.63 2.84 9.60
N VAL A 222 0.46 3.49 8.44
CA VAL A 222 -0.75 3.33 7.62
C VAL A 222 -0.96 1.87 7.23
N HIS A 223 0.08 1.17 6.79
CA HIS A 223 -0.04 -0.25 6.45
C HIS A 223 -0.33 -1.17 7.64
N ARG A 224 0.03 -0.75 8.86
CA ARG A 224 -0.30 -1.46 10.11
C ARG A 224 -1.65 -1.07 10.72
N SER A 225 -2.23 0.06 10.28
CA SER A 225 -3.53 0.52 10.74
C SER A 225 -4.64 -0.48 10.41
N GLU A 226 -5.73 -0.44 11.18
CA GLU A 226 -6.89 -1.30 10.94
C GLU A 226 -7.43 -1.12 9.51
N GLU A 227 -7.56 0.12 9.05
CA GLU A 227 -8.05 0.44 7.71
C GLU A 227 -7.09 -0.07 6.62
N GLY A 228 -5.79 0.11 6.80
CA GLY A 228 -4.77 -0.36 5.86
C GLY A 228 -4.73 -1.87 5.73
N VAL A 229 -4.77 -2.59 6.86
CA VAL A 229 -4.81 -4.07 6.88
C VAL A 229 -6.11 -4.57 6.25
N ARG A 230 -7.25 -3.96 6.60
CA ARG A 230 -8.56 -4.34 6.08
C ARG A 230 -8.63 -4.15 4.56
N LEU A 231 -8.15 -3.02 4.05
CA LEU A 231 -8.08 -2.77 2.61
C LEU A 231 -7.19 -3.79 1.89
N GLN A 232 -6.01 -4.10 2.43
CA GLN A 232 -5.14 -5.14 1.84
C GLN A 232 -5.80 -6.51 1.78
N VAL A 233 -6.56 -6.89 2.82
CA VAL A 233 -7.31 -8.15 2.84
C VAL A 233 -8.41 -8.14 1.79
N LEU A 234 -9.13 -7.03 1.63
CA LEU A 234 -10.17 -6.88 0.61
C LEU A 234 -9.60 -6.95 -0.80
N ASP A 235 -8.54 -6.21 -1.11
CA ASP A 235 -7.90 -6.23 -2.43
C ASP A 235 -7.40 -7.64 -2.77
N ARG A 236 -6.77 -8.36 -1.83
CA ARG A 236 -6.38 -9.77 -2.04
C ARG A 236 -7.58 -10.69 -2.30
N LYS A 237 -8.71 -10.48 -1.61
CA LYS A 237 -9.94 -11.26 -1.84
C LYS A 237 -10.51 -10.98 -3.23
N ILE A 238 -10.61 -9.69 -3.61
CA ILE A 238 -11.11 -9.24 -4.91
C ILE A 238 -10.24 -9.80 -6.05
N ASP A 239 -8.91 -9.67 -5.94
CA ASP A 239 -7.99 -10.20 -6.94
C ASP A 239 -8.03 -11.73 -7.00
N GLY A 240 -8.17 -12.39 -5.85
CA GLY A 240 -8.39 -13.84 -5.78
C GLY A 240 -9.65 -14.29 -6.52
N ILE A 241 -10.76 -13.54 -6.40
CA ILE A 241 -12.00 -13.80 -7.13
C ILE A 241 -11.79 -13.56 -8.63
N ARG A 242 -11.23 -12.41 -9.03
CA ARG A 242 -10.99 -12.04 -10.44
C ARG A 242 -10.07 -13.03 -11.15
N SER A 243 -8.96 -13.42 -10.52
CA SER A 243 -7.97 -14.36 -11.09
C SER A 243 -8.55 -15.78 -11.26
N ARG A 244 -9.36 -16.25 -10.30
CA ARG A 244 -10.04 -17.54 -10.40
C ARG A 244 -11.06 -17.57 -11.54
N TRP A 245 -11.69 -16.42 -11.82
CA TRP A 245 -12.64 -16.28 -12.91
C TRP A 245 -11.94 -16.20 -14.27
N ALA A 246 -10.90 -15.38 -14.40
CA ALA A 246 -10.18 -15.17 -15.66
C ALA A 246 -9.41 -16.41 -16.14
N SER A 247 -8.98 -17.30 -15.24
CA SER A 247 -8.10 -18.40 -15.62
C SER A 247 -8.80 -19.69 -16.09
N GLY A 248 -10.14 -19.75 -16.08
CA GLY A 248 -10.88 -20.99 -16.44
C GLY A 248 -10.47 -22.22 -15.61
N ARG A 249 -9.68 -22.04 -14.54
CA ARG A 249 -9.09 -23.09 -13.70
C ARG A 249 -10.10 -23.77 -12.76
N VAL A 250 -11.38 -23.64 -13.07
CA VAL A 250 -12.47 -24.38 -12.43
C VAL A 250 -12.27 -25.88 -12.66
N TYR A 251 -11.87 -26.26 -13.87
CA TYR A 251 -11.61 -27.66 -14.23
C TYR A 251 -10.47 -28.29 -13.44
N LYS A 252 -9.38 -27.57 -13.19
CA LYS A 252 -8.23 -28.14 -12.48
C LYS A 252 -8.54 -28.39 -11.00
N TRP A 253 -9.28 -27.48 -10.36
CA TRP A 253 -9.71 -27.63 -8.96
C TRP A 253 -10.79 -28.69 -8.76
N ALA A 254 -11.78 -28.77 -9.65
CA ALA A 254 -12.84 -29.79 -9.57
C ALA A 254 -12.32 -31.20 -9.87
N HIS A 255 -11.31 -31.32 -10.74
CA HIS A 255 -10.72 -32.60 -11.13
C HIS A 255 -9.63 -33.09 -10.15
N GLU A 256 -8.94 -32.18 -9.45
CA GLU A 256 -7.97 -32.52 -8.39
C GLU A 256 -8.63 -32.67 -6.99
N ALA A 257 -9.92 -32.34 -6.85
CA ALA A 257 -10.66 -32.48 -5.60
C ALA A 257 -11.07 -33.93 -5.31
N THR A 258 -10.08 -34.75 -4.96
CA THR A 258 -10.27 -36.00 -4.22
C THR A 258 -10.51 -35.78 -2.72
N SER A 259 -10.49 -34.52 -2.25
CA SER A 259 -10.65 -34.21 -0.83
C SER A 259 -12.11 -34.24 -0.39
N GLY A 260 -12.41 -34.97 0.70
CA GLY A 260 -13.76 -35.06 1.25
C GLY A 260 -14.36 -33.71 1.66
N ALA A 261 -13.52 -32.73 2.01
CA ALA A 261 -13.95 -31.37 2.36
C ALA A 261 -14.66 -30.65 1.20
N TRP A 262 -14.21 -30.85 -0.04
CA TRP A 262 -14.84 -30.26 -1.22
C TRP A 262 -16.20 -30.88 -1.52
N TRP A 263 -16.32 -32.21 -1.37
CA TRP A 263 -17.60 -32.91 -1.52
C TRP A 263 -18.61 -32.50 -0.44
N CYS A 264 -18.17 -32.31 0.81
CA CYS A 264 -19.01 -31.77 1.87
C CYS A 264 -19.46 -30.34 1.58
N PHE A 265 -18.56 -29.50 1.07
CA PHE A 265 -18.89 -28.13 0.64
C PHE A 265 -19.94 -28.12 -0.47
N LEU A 266 -19.72 -28.88 -1.55
CA LEU A 266 -20.67 -28.96 -2.66
C LEU A 266 -22.02 -29.53 -2.22
N ALA A 267 -22.03 -30.59 -1.39
CA ALA A 267 -23.27 -31.15 -0.87
C ALA A 267 -24.07 -30.16 -0.02
N ARG A 268 -23.39 -29.21 0.63
CA ARG A 268 -24.03 -28.17 1.46
C ARG A 268 -24.48 -26.97 0.65
N GLU A 269 -23.62 -26.47 -0.22
CA GLU A 269 -23.78 -25.16 -0.88
C GLU A 269 -24.36 -25.26 -2.29
N CYS A 270 -24.10 -26.36 -3.01
CA CYS A 270 -24.58 -26.59 -4.38
C CYS A 270 -24.90 -28.07 -4.62
N PRO A 271 -25.88 -28.66 -3.89
CA PRO A 271 -26.18 -30.09 -3.99
C PRO A 271 -26.63 -30.50 -5.40
N ALA A 272 -27.22 -29.57 -6.16
CA ALA A 272 -27.65 -29.77 -7.54
C ALA A 272 -26.48 -30.09 -8.50
N ALA A 273 -25.25 -29.71 -8.15
CA ALA A 273 -24.06 -30.05 -8.94
C ALA A 273 -23.62 -31.51 -8.78
N ILE A 274 -24.15 -32.25 -7.80
CA ILE A 274 -23.77 -33.64 -7.55
C ILE A 274 -24.74 -34.56 -8.29
N VAL A 275 -24.30 -35.10 -9.42
CA VAL A 275 -25.09 -36.04 -10.21
C VAL A 275 -24.81 -37.46 -9.74
N THR A 276 -25.86 -38.15 -9.34
CA THR A 276 -25.82 -39.55 -8.91
C THR A 276 -26.42 -40.43 -9.99
N GLY A 277 -25.59 -41.25 -10.62
CA GLY A 277 -26.00 -42.15 -11.70
C GLY A 277 -26.10 -41.45 -13.06
N GLY A 278 -25.44 -42.03 -14.07
CA GLY A 278 -25.41 -41.51 -15.44
C GLY A 278 -24.73 -42.47 -16.41
N ARG A 279 -24.73 -42.13 -17.71
CA ARG A 279 -24.21 -42.94 -18.85
C ARG A 279 -22.77 -43.45 -18.70
N HIS A 280 -22.00 -42.93 -17.75
CA HIS A 280 -20.57 -43.24 -17.55
C HIS A 280 -20.27 -44.14 -16.34
N GLY A 281 -21.28 -44.81 -15.76
CA GLY A 281 -21.10 -45.88 -14.77
C GLY A 281 -21.50 -45.51 -13.33
N PRO A 282 -21.31 -46.43 -12.37
CA PRO A 282 -21.72 -46.25 -10.98
C PRO A 282 -20.72 -45.35 -10.24
N GLY A 283 -20.87 -44.03 -10.40
CA GLY A 283 -20.05 -43.04 -9.71
C GLY A 283 -20.77 -41.70 -9.56
N ARG A 284 -20.48 -40.98 -8.47
CA ARG A 284 -20.87 -39.57 -8.31
C ARG A 284 -19.99 -38.72 -9.21
N HIS A 285 -20.60 -37.86 -10.01
CA HIS A 285 -19.88 -36.91 -10.84
C HIS A 285 -20.43 -35.51 -10.63
N ILE A 286 -19.64 -34.52 -11.02
CA ILE A 286 -19.96 -33.11 -10.84
C ILE A 286 -20.49 -32.56 -12.16
N ASP A 287 -21.66 -31.94 -12.14
CA ASP A 287 -22.18 -31.16 -13.26
C ASP A 287 -21.42 -29.83 -13.34
N ALA A 288 -20.58 -29.71 -14.36
CA ALA A 288 -19.75 -28.53 -14.58
C ALA A 288 -20.59 -27.27 -14.87
N THR A 289 -21.72 -27.41 -15.56
CA THR A 289 -22.60 -26.29 -15.91
C THR A 289 -23.24 -25.72 -14.66
N VAL A 290 -23.77 -26.58 -13.78
CA VAL A 290 -24.39 -26.17 -12.51
C VAL A 290 -23.37 -25.53 -11.57
N ILE A 291 -22.12 -26.01 -11.55
CA ILE A 291 -21.04 -25.36 -10.77
C ILE A 291 -20.70 -23.98 -11.34
N GLU A 292 -20.61 -23.84 -12.67
CA GLU A 292 -20.31 -22.55 -13.30
C GLU A 292 -21.41 -21.51 -13.03
N GLU A 293 -22.69 -21.91 -13.10
CA GLU A 293 -23.82 -21.05 -12.74
C GLU A 293 -23.80 -20.68 -11.26
N PHE A 294 -23.66 -21.66 -10.36
CA PHE A 294 -23.56 -21.40 -8.93
C PHE A 294 -22.41 -20.44 -8.58
N ARG A 295 -21.26 -20.58 -9.25
CA ARG A 295 -20.11 -19.68 -9.07
C ARG A 295 -20.38 -18.29 -9.61
N ARG A 296 -20.99 -18.18 -10.79
CA ARG A 296 -21.37 -16.89 -11.37
C ARG A 296 -22.29 -16.14 -10.39
N ASP A 297 -23.29 -16.81 -9.84
CA ASP A 297 -24.20 -16.25 -8.84
C ASP A 297 -23.48 -15.83 -7.57
N GLN A 298 -22.58 -16.67 -7.03
CA GLN A 298 -21.80 -16.34 -5.84
C GLN A 298 -20.89 -15.13 -6.05
N VAL A 299 -20.23 -15.04 -7.21
CA VAL A 299 -19.39 -13.89 -7.55
C VAL A 299 -20.25 -12.64 -7.72
N GLN A 300 -21.38 -12.74 -8.43
CA GLN A 300 -22.31 -11.62 -8.62
C GLN A 300 -22.91 -11.11 -7.29
N ARG A 301 -23.04 -11.97 -6.27
CA ARG A 301 -23.49 -11.57 -4.94
C ARG A 301 -22.38 -10.97 -4.07
N VAL A 302 -21.23 -11.64 -3.97
CA VAL A 302 -20.18 -11.29 -3.01
C VAL A 302 -19.25 -10.19 -3.50
N LEU A 303 -18.96 -10.16 -4.81
CA LEU A 303 -17.99 -9.20 -5.36
C LEU A 303 -18.45 -7.74 -5.22
N PRO A 304 -19.74 -7.38 -5.45
CA PRO A 304 -20.19 -6.01 -5.26
C PRO A 304 -20.02 -5.50 -3.82
N GLU A 305 -20.32 -6.32 -2.81
CA GLU A 305 -20.17 -5.96 -1.40
C GLU A 305 -18.69 -5.70 -1.05
N LEU A 306 -17.79 -6.59 -1.49
CA LEU A 306 -16.34 -6.42 -1.28
C LEU A 306 -15.80 -5.17 -2.00
N LEU A 307 -16.29 -4.89 -3.21
CA LEU A 307 -15.92 -3.69 -3.96
C LEU A 307 -16.41 -2.42 -3.26
N ALA A 308 -17.66 -2.40 -2.81
CA ALA A 308 -18.23 -1.26 -2.09
C ALA A 308 -17.46 -0.94 -0.81
N GLU A 309 -17.11 -1.97 -0.02
CA GLU A 309 -16.31 -1.81 1.19
C GLU A 309 -14.88 -1.31 0.87
N ALA A 310 -14.24 -1.86 -0.18
CA ALA A 310 -12.93 -1.40 -0.62
C ALA A 310 -12.98 0.05 -1.11
N ASP A 311 -14.02 0.44 -1.84
CA ASP A 311 -14.21 1.80 -2.35
C ASP A 311 -14.46 2.81 -1.23
N GLU A 312 -15.04 2.39 -0.09
CA GLU A 312 -15.15 3.23 1.11
C GLU A 312 -13.80 3.43 1.82
N LEU A 313 -12.98 2.38 1.91
CA LEU A 313 -11.70 2.40 2.64
C LEU A 313 -10.56 3.06 1.85
N ARG A 314 -10.52 2.90 0.52
CA ARG A 314 -9.50 3.49 -0.36
C ARG A 314 -9.24 4.98 -0.12
N PRO A 315 -10.26 5.87 -0.09
CA PRO A 315 -10.02 7.29 0.12
C PRO A 315 -9.45 7.61 1.50
N ARG A 316 -9.83 6.85 2.55
CA ARG A 316 -9.32 7.06 3.91
C ARG A 316 -7.84 6.66 4.01
N VAL A 317 -7.50 5.48 3.52
CA VAL A 317 -6.11 5.01 3.46
C VAL A 317 -5.26 5.93 2.58
N ALA A 318 -5.80 6.43 1.46
CA ALA A 318 -5.11 7.40 0.61
C ALA A 318 -4.81 8.71 1.34
N ALA A 319 -5.76 9.24 2.13
CA ALA A 319 -5.56 10.44 2.93
C ALA A 319 -4.49 10.25 4.02
N MET A 320 -4.47 9.09 4.68
CA MET A 320 -3.42 8.78 5.67
C MET A 320 -2.03 8.68 5.02
N LEU A 321 -1.94 8.08 3.82
CA LEU A 321 -0.68 8.03 3.07
C LEU A 321 -0.23 9.44 2.64
N GLU A 322 -1.16 10.30 2.25
CA GLU A 322 -0.88 11.69 1.91
C GLU A 322 -0.35 12.47 3.12
N GLU A 323 -0.92 12.28 4.32
CA GLU A 323 -0.40 12.87 5.56
C GLU A 323 1.02 12.39 5.88
N ALA A 324 1.30 11.09 5.70
CA ALA A 324 2.64 10.54 5.89
C ALA A 324 3.66 11.12 4.88
N GLU A 325 3.21 11.44 3.66
CA GLU A 325 4.06 12.01 2.60
C GLU A 325 4.18 13.55 2.69
N ALA A 326 3.32 14.24 3.43
CA ALA A 326 3.27 15.70 3.57
C ALA A 326 4.61 16.38 3.92
N PRO A 327 5.45 15.82 4.83
CA PRO A 327 6.82 16.31 5.09
C PRO A 327 7.67 16.50 3.84
N VAL A 328 7.66 15.52 2.94
CA VAL A 328 8.43 15.56 1.70
C VAL A 328 7.80 16.56 0.71
N HIS A 329 6.47 16.65 0.68
CA HIS A 329 5.76 17.59 -0.19
C HIS A 329 6.07 19.04 0.13
N ALA A 330 5.98 19.44 1.41
CA ALA A 330 6.27 20.83 1.77
C ALA A 330 7.74 21.17 1.50
N TRP A 331 8.66 20.25 1.78
CA TRP A 331 10.07 20.42 1.40
C TRP A 331 10.22 20.66 -0.10
N ALA A 332 9.61 19.82 -0.94
CA ALA A 332 9.65 19.97 -2.39
C ALA A 332 9.04 21.30 -2.86
N ALA A 333 7.90 21.70 -2.29
CA ALA A 333 7.19 22.95 -2.62
C ALA A 333 8.04 24.20 -2.32
N THR A 334 8.90 24.16 -1.31
CA THR A 334 9.83 25.27 -1.01
C THR A 334 11.10 25.27 -1.88
N GLY A 335 11.10 24.55 -3.00
CA GLY A 335 12.29 24.40 -3.83
C GLY A 335 13.40 23.61 -3.14
N CYS A 336 13.02 22.74 -2.20
CA CYS A 336 13.90 21.92 -1.38
C CYS A 336 14.83 22.73 -0.45
N LEU A 337 14.32 23.85 0.08
CA LEU A 337 15.09 24.82 0.86
C LEU A 337 14.64 24.95 2.33
N THR A 338 13.61 24.21 2.77
CA THR A 338 13.14 24.32 4.16
C THR A 338 13.04 22.96 4.85
N LEU A 339 13.48 22.91 6.10
CA LEU A 339 13.37 21.74 6.97
C LEU A 339 12.51 22.01 8.20
N GLU A 340 11.70 23.08 8.18
CA GLU A 340 10.83 23.49 9.30
C GLU A 340 9.78 22.42 9.67
N MET A 341 9.58 21.45 8.77
CA MET A 341 8.69 20.30 8.95
C MET A 341 9.33 19.18 9.79
N LEU A 342 10.64 19.25 10.08
CA LEU A 342 11.38 18.35 10.97
C LEU A 342 11.29 18.81 12.41
#